data_AF-A0A2P4S9B8-F1
#
_entry.id   AF-A0A2P4S9B8-F1
#
_cell.length_a   1.000
_cell.length_b   1.000
_cell.length_c   1.000
_cell.angle_alpha   90.00
_cell.angle_beta   90.00
_cell.angle_gamma   90.00
#
_symmetry.space_group_name_H-M   'P 1'
#
loop_
_entity.id
_entity.type
_entity.pdbx_description
1 polymer ?
#
loop_
_entity_poly.entity_id
_entity_poly.type
_entity_poly.pdbx_seq_one_letter_code
_entity_poly.pdbx_strand_id
1 'polypeptide(L)'
;MADSSEAKRPKGVQVEDRKVNWRRWKQERKAEKKKWKELNLLKKLEKQRMRELAEKQAEEEQQQQQEDKGRHYTLSVALPGSILNNAQSLELRTYLAGQIARACAIFCVDEIVVFDEHGEDAKSVEGEFEGIGKRGKACVQLARILQYLECPQYLRKSFFPKHGDLQFAGLLNPLDSPHHMRVDEDSEYREGVVLDRPSKPGRGSFVNCGMKK
;
A
#
# COMPACT_ATOMS: atom_id res chain seq x y z
N MET A 1 -27.32 -9.49 33.15
CA MET A 1 -26.88 -8.77 34.37
C MET A 1 -27.21 -7.30 34.11
N ALA A 2 -28.45 -6.86 34.39
CA ALA A 2 -28.86 -6.15 35.62
C ALA A 2 -27.89 -4.98 35.91
N ASP A 3 -28.27 -3.71 35.80
CA ASP A 3 -29.34 -3.07 36.56
C ASP A 3 -29.83 -1.77 35.86
N SER A 4 -31.10 -1.72 35.47
CA SER A 4 -31.76 -0.55 34.89
C SER A 4 -32.75 0.00 35.91
N SER A 5 -32.28 0.88 36.80
CA SER A 5 -33.14 1.55 37.77
C SER A 5 -33.75 2.82 37.17
N GLU A 6 -34.93 2.66 36.56
CA GLU A 6 -35.81 3.78 36.23
C GLU A 6 -36.18 4.54 37.52
N ALA A 7 -35.68 5.78 37.62
CA ALA A 7 -36.02 6.69 38.70
C ALA A 7 -37.50 7.09 38.60
N LYS A 8 -38.34 6.40 39.38
CA LYS A 8 -39.76 6.67 39.57
C LYS A 8 -40.01 8.13 39.97
N ARG A 9 -41.02 8.76 39.36
CA ARG A 9 -41.58 10.04 39.82
C ARG A 9 -42.04 9.91 41.29
N PRO A 10 -41.65 10.83 42.19
CA PRO A 10 -42.11 10.76 43.57
C PRO A 10 -43.63 11.00 43.66
N LYS A 11 -44.33 10.10 44.35
CA LYS A 11 -45.77 10.19 44.66
C LYS A 11 -46.03 11.35 45.61
N GLY A 12 -47.15 12.04 45.39
CA GLY A 12 -47.55 13.24 46.12
C GLY A 12 -47.68 13.02 47.62
N VAL A 13 -46.91 13.81 48.37
CA VAL A 13 -47.09 14.04 49.80
C VAL A 13 -48.10 15.17 49.96
N GLN A 14 -49.06 14.98 50.87
CA GLN A 14 -50.12 15.93 51.20
C GLN A 14 -49.53 17.29 51.55
N VAL A 15 -50.03 18.33 50.87
CA VAL A 15 -49.60 19.72 51.07
C VAL A 15 -50.54 20.36 52.08
N GLU A 16 -50.04 20.56 53.30
CA GLU A 16 -50.62 21.50 54.27
C GLU A 16 -50.75 22.89 53.63
N ASP A 17 -51.89 23.52 53.89
CA ASP A 17 -52.34 24.77 53.27
C ASP A 17 -51.52 25.98 53.79
N ARG A 18 -50.27 26.08 53.31
CA ARG A 18 -49.47 27.30 53.45
C ARG A 18 -49.94 28.28 52.38
N LYS A 19 -50.51 29.42 52.77
CA LYS A 19 -50.75 30.59 51.90
C LYS A 19 -49.50 30.87 51.04
N VAL A 20 -49.51 30.38 49.81
CA VAL A 20 -48.37 30.52 48.90
C VAL A 20 -48.30 31.98 48.48
N ASN A 21 -47.23 32.67 48.88
CA ASN A 21 -47.00 34.04 48.45
C ASN A 21 -46.72 34.04 46.94
N TRP A 22 -47.75 34.35 46.14
CA TRP A 22 -47.75 34.29 44.67
C TRP A 22 -46.60 35.08 44.02
N ARG A 23 -46.12 36.14 44.69
CA ARG A 23 -44.94 36.92 44.26
C ARG A 23 -43.64 36.13 44.40
N ARG A 24 -43.44 35.41 45.52
CA ARG A 24 -42.26 34.57 45.76
C ARG A 24 -42.24 33.34 44.85
N TRP A 25 -43.38 32.68 44.67
CA TRP A 25 -43.53 31.54 43.75
C TRP A 25 -43.18 31.89 42.29
N LYS A 26 -43.62 33.06 41.81
CA LYS A 26 -43.22 33.57 40.48
C LYS A 26 -41.72 33.87 40.38
N GLN A 27 -41.11 34.40 41.44
CA GLN A 27 -39.67 34.67 41.49
C GLN A 27 -38.85 33.37 41.45
N GLU A 28 -39.24 32.36 42.21
CA GLU A 28 -38.58 31.04 42.22
C GLU A 28 -38.66 30.34 40.86
N ARG A 29 -39.84 30.27 40.22
CA ARG A 29 -39.95 29.71 38.86
C ARG A 29 -39.17 30.49 37.81
N LYS A 30 -39.05 31.82 37.95
CA LYS A 30 -38.23 32.64 37.06
C LYS A 30 -36.75 32.35 37.25
N ALA A 31 -36.31 32.14 38.49
CA ALA A 31 -34.94 31.73 38.82
C ALA A 31 -34.63 30.31 38.32
N GLU A 32 -35.53 29.34 38.49
CA GLU A 32 -35.39 27.99 37.95
C GLU A 32 -35.31 27.98 36.42
N LYS A 33 -36.15 28.75 35.74
CA LYS A 33 -36.07 28.91 34.28
C LYS A 33 -34.74 29.54 33.83
N LYS A 34 -34.19 30.47 34.62
CA LYS A 34 -32.88 31.07 34.34
C LYS A 34 -31.76 30.02 34.48
N LYS A 35 -31.76 29.26 35.59
CA LYS A 35 -30.82 28.14 35.82
C LYS A 35 -30.93 27.06 34.74
N TRP A 36 -32.15 26.72 34.29
CA TRP A 36 -32.36 25.75 33.22
C TRP A 36 -31.82 26.24 31.87
N LYS A 37 -32.00 27.54 31.55
CA LYS A 37 -31.41 28.16 30.36
C LYS A 37 -29.88 28.18 30.43
N GLU A 38 -29.31 28.51 31.59
CA GLU A 38 -27.87 28.48 31.83
C GLU A 38 -27.31 27.06 31.67
N LEU A 39 -27.98 26.05 32.23
CA LEU A 39 -27.58 24.64 32.12
C LEU A 39 -27.66 24.12 30.67
N ASN A 40 -28.70 24.49 29.91
CA ASN A 40 -28.82 24.14 28.50
C ASN A 40 -27.78 24.85 27.64
N LEU A 41 -27.43 26.09 27.98
CA LEU A 41 -26.37 26.84 27.29
C LEU A 41 -25.00 26.19 27.55
N LEU A 42 -24.71 25.81 28.80
CA LEU A 42 -23.51 25.08 29.18
C LEU A 42 -23.38 23.74 28.43
N LYS A 43 -24.44 22.93 28.40
CA LYS A 43 -24.46 21.67 27.63
C LYS A 43 -24.23 21.88 26.13
N LYS A 44 -24.74 22.97 25.56
CA LYS A 44 -24.54 23.31 24.15
C LYS A 44 -23.08 23.70 23.88
N LEU A 45 -22.47 24.49 24.78
CA LEU A 45 -21.07 24.88 24.70
C LEU A 45 -20.13 23.68 24.87
N GLU A 46 -20.41 22.78 25.81
CA GLU A 46 -19.65 21.53 25.98
C GLU A 46 -19.72 20.67 24.72
N LYS A 47 -20.90 20.52 24.11
CA LYS A 47 -21.07 19.78 22.86
C LYS A 47 -20.32 20.41 21.69
N GLN A 48 -20.28 21.74 21.60
CA GLN A 48 -19.47 22.45 20.59
C GLN A 48 -17.99 22.21 20.81
N ARG A 49 -17.52 22.33 22.06
CA ARG A 49 -16.10 22.13 22.41
C ARG A 49 -15.64 20.69 22.15
N MET A 50 -16.49 19.69 22.45
CA MET A 50 -16.21 18.29 22.12
C MET A 50 -16.14 18.03 20.62
N ARG A 51 -16.97 18.73 19.82
CA ARG A 51 -16.93 18.63 18.36
C ARG A 51 -15.67 19.28 17.79
N GLU A 52 -15.29 20.45 18.29
CA GLU A 52 -14.03 21.13 17.89
C GLU A 52 -12.79 20.31 18.27
N LEU A 53 -12.80 19.65 19.44
CA LEU A 53 -11.72 18.74 19.84
C LEU A 53 -11.65 17.51 18.93
N ALA A 54 -12.79 16.92 18.57
CA ALA A 54 -12.84 15.79 17.64
C ALA A 54 -12.41 16.19 16.21
N GLU A 55 -12.79 17.38 15.74
CA GLU A 55 -12.35 17.93 14.45
C GLU A 55 -10.84 18.17 14.45
N LYS A 56 -10.28 18.75 15.53
CA LYS A 56 -8.82 18.91 15.68
C LYS A 56 -8.07 17.57 15.76
N GLN A 57 -8.59 16.60 16.50
CA GLN A 57 -7.99 15.26 16.55
C GLN A 57 -8.01 14.59 15.18
N ALA A 58 -9.11 14.73 14.41
CA ALA A 58 -9.18 14.20 13.05
C ALA A 58 -8.21 14.93 12.09
N GLU A 59 -8.04 16.24 12.23
CA GLU A 59 -7.06 17.02 11.46
C GLU A 59 -5.61 16.63 11.82
N GLU A 60 -5.31 16.42 13.10
CA GLU A 60 -4.00 15.95 13.58
C GLU A 60 -3.71 14.52 13.10
N GLU A 61 -4.69 13.61 13.15
CA GLU A 61 -4.59 12.25 12.61
C GLU A 61 -4.38 12.25 11.08
N GLN A 62 -5.05 13.14 10.35
CA GLN A 62 -4.84 13.33 8.91
C GLN A 62 -3.45 13.89 8.60
N GLN A 63 -2.97 14.87 9.38
CA GLN A 63 -1.62 15.43 9.22
C GLN A 63 -0.52 14.40 9.56
N GLN A 64 -0.70 13.59 10.60
CA GLN A 64 0.21 12.48 10.93
C GLN A 64 0.17 11.34 9.90
N GLN A 65 -0.94 11.15 9.21
CA GLN A 65 -0.98 10.23 8.06
C GLN A 65 -0.27 10.81 6.83
N GLN A 66 -0.22 12.14 6.70
CA GLN A 66 0.50 12.85 5.64
C GLN A 66 1.99 13.05 5.90
N GLU A 67 2.49 12.82 7.11
CA GLU A 67 3.94 12.80 7.34
C GLU A 67 4.58 11.73 6.44
N ASP A 68 5.57 12.18 5.68
CA ASP A 68 6.26 11.51 4.57
C ASP A 68 6.79 10.12 4.96
N LYS A 69 5.93 9.09 4.91
CA LYS A 69 6.28 7.68 5.24
C LYS A 69 7.13 7.01 4.16
N GLY A 70 7.56 7.77 3.15
CA GLY A 70 8.33 7.28 2.02
C GLY A 70 9.80 7.06 2.39
N ARG A 71 10.43 6.14 1.66
CA ARG A 71 11.88 5.97 1.71
C ARG A 71 12.55 7.07 0.86
N HIS A 72 13.39 7.91 1.47
CA HIS A 72 14.02 9.06 0.80
C HIS A 72 15.32 8.76 0.03
N TYR A 73 15.79 7.51 0.04
CA TYR A 73 17.05 7.12 -0.60
C TYR A 73 16.85 5.90 -1.49
N THR A 74 17.68 5.75 -2.51
CA THR A 74 17.74 4.54 -3.33
C THR A 74 18.99 3.73 -3.01
N LEU A 75 18.95 2.44 -3.32
CA LEU A 75 20.01 1.47 -3.13
C LEU A 75 20.22 0.73 -4.45
N SER A 76 21.39 0.89 -5.04
CA SER A 76 21.79 0.21 -6.26
C SER A 76 22.88 -0.82 -5.96
N VAL A 77 22.82 -1.98 -6.60
CA VAL A 77 23.84 -3.04 -6.50
C VAL A 77 24.45 -3.28 -7.87
N ALA A 78 25.77 -3.14 -7.97
CA ALA A 78 26.51 -3.46 -9.19
C ALA A 78 27.18 -4.84 -9.07
N LEU A 79 27.02 -5.68 -10.09
CA LEU A 79 27.66 -7.00 -10.15
C LEU A 79 28.11 -7.35 -11.58
N PRO A 80 29.20 -8.12 -11.71
CA PRO A 80 29.65 -8.53 -13.02
C PRO A 80 28.80 -9.70 -13.53
N GLY A 81 28.41 -9.67 -14.80
CA GLY A 81 27.68 -10.79 -15.40
C GLY A 81 28.53 -12.05 -15.58
N SER A 82 29.86 -11.92 -15.48
CA SER A 82 30.84 -12.99 -15.57
C SER A 82 30.60 -14.13 -14.55
N ILE A 83 29.93 -13.85 -13.42
CA ILE A 83 29.59 -14.84 -12.39
C ILE A 83 28.80 -16.04 -12.92
N LEU A 84 27.97 -15.84 -13.96
CA LEU A 84 27.20 -16.94 -14.55
C LEU A 84 28.09 -17.90 -15.37
N ASN A 85 29.28 -17.48 -15.79
CA ASN A 85 30.19 -18.34 -16.55
C ASN A 85 30.72 -19.50 -15.69
N ASN A 86 30.77 -19.33 -14.38
CA ASN A 86 31.25 -20.36 -13.45
C ASN A 86 30.27 -21.53 -13.27
N ALA A 87 28.99 -21.32 -13.62
CA ALA A 87 27.97 -22.36 -13.47
C ALA A 87 28.05 -23.37 -14.63
N GLN A 88 28.06 -24.66 -14.24
CA GLN A 88 28.32 -25.81 -15.11
C GLN A 88 27.13 -26.21 -16.00
N SER A 89 25.91 -25.82 -15.62
CA SER A 89 24.70 -26.10 -16.38
C SER A 89 23.82 -24.86 -16.48
N LEU A 90 22.93 -24.83 -17.47
CA LEU A 90 21.99 -23.73 -17.65
C LEU A 90 20.97 -23.65 -16.50
N GLU A 91 20.59 -24.78 -15.92
CA GLU A 91 19.76 -24.82 -14.71
C GLU A 91 20.44 -24.12 -13.53
N LEU A 92 21.72 -24.42 -13.29
CA LEU A 92 22.50 -23.79 -12.22
C LEU A 92 22.74 -22.31 -12.47
N ARG A 93 22.91 -21.89 -13.73
CA ARG A 93 22.98 -20.46 -14.12
C ARG A 93 21.72 -19.73 -13.75
N THR A 94 20.57 -20.27 -14.15
CA THR A 94 19.27 -19.69 -13.84
C THR A 94 19.05 -19.65 -12.33
N TYR A 95 19.39 -20.73 -11.61
CA TYR A 95 19.29 -20.77 -10.15
C TYR A 95 20.15 -19.72 -9.46
N LEU A 96 21.41 -19.54 -9.88
CA LEU A 96 22.32 -18.52 -9.34
C LEU A 96 21.76 -17.10 -9.56
N ALA A 97 21.26 -16.80 -10.76
CA ALA A 97 20.58 -15.53 -11.04
C ALA A 97 19.36 -15.32 -10.12
N GLY A 98 18.58 -16.38 -9.85
CA GLY A 98 17.47 -16.34 -8.90
C GLY A 98 17.90 -16.06 -7.46
N GLN A 99 19.05 -16.59 -7.02
CA GLN A 99 19.59 -16.30 -5.69
C GLN A 99 19.92 -14.82 -5.53
N ILE A 100 20.51 -14.21 -6.57
CA ILE A 100 20.83 -12.78 -6.60
C ILE A 100 19.56 -11.95 -6.56
N ALA A 101 18.57 -12.26 -7.42
CA ALA A 101 17.29 -11.58 -7.42
C ALA A 101 16.61 -11.61 -6.05
N ARG A 102 16.61 -12.78 -5.39
CA ARG A 102 16.00 -12.94 -4.07
C ARG A 102 16.74 -12.16 -2.99
N ALA A 103 18.07 -12.14 -3.03
CA ALA A 103 18.87 -11.32 -2.11
C ALA A 103 18.53 -9.84 -2.29
N CYS A 104 18.52 -9.34 -3.54
CA CYS A 104 18.17 -7.96 -3.85
C CYS A 104 16.74 -7.60 -3.42
N ALA A 105 15.77 -8.49 -3.61
CA ALA A 105 14.39 -8.28 -3.18
C ALA A 105 14.26 -8.21 -1.63
N ILE A 106 14.96 -9.09 -0.90
CA ILE A 106 14.96 -9.09 0.58
C ILE A 106 15.51 -7.78 1.15
N PHE A 107 16.56 -7.24 0.53
CA PHE A 107 17.19 -5.99 0.97
C PHE A 107 16.58 -4.74 0.33
N CYS A 108 15.44 -4.86 -0.36
CA CYS A 108 14.75 -3.76 -1.04
C CYS A 108 15.69 -2.93 -1.95
N VAL A 109 16.51 -3.60 -2.76
CA VAL A 109 17.36 -2.94 -3.76
C VAL A 109 16.48 -2.39 -4.89
N ASP A 110 16.68 -1.13 -5.27
CA ASP A 110 15.87 -0.46 -6.29
C ASP A 110 16.43 -0.69 -7.70
N GLU A 111 17.75 -0.85 -7.83
CA GLU A 111 18.42 -1.01 -9.12
C GLU A 111 19.54 -2.04 -9.05
N ILE A 112 19.58 -2.92 -10.05
CA ILE A 112 20.65 -3.90 -10.22
C ILE A 112 21.40 -3.58 -11.52
N VAL A 113 22.67 -3.20 -11.39
CA VAL A 113 23.54 -2.85 -12.52
C VAL A 113 24.43 -4.04 -12.85
N VAL A 114 24.15 -4.69 -13.98
CA VAL A 114 24.99 -5.78 -14.50
C VAL A 114 26.01 -5.19 -15.47
N PHE A 115 27.30 -5.29 -15.12
CA PHE A 115 28.39 -4.79 -15.97
C PHE A 115 29.21 -5.94 -16.56
N ASP A 116 29.90 -5.65 -17.67
CA ASP A 116 30.87 -6.55 -18.26
C ASP A 116 32.30 -6.13 -17.87
N GLU A 117 33.08 -7.09 -17.39
CA GLU A 117 34.48 -6.93 -17.00
C GLU A 117 35.45 -7.17 -18.15
N HIS A 118 35.00 -7.82 -19.23
CA HIS A 118 35.87 -8.31 -20.29
C HIS A 118 35.80 -7.46 -21.57
N GLY A 119 35.03 -6.37 -21.55
CA GLY A 119 34.99 -5.37 -22.62
C GLY A 119 34.26 -5.84 -23.88
N GLU A 120 33.28 -6.72 -23.76
CA GLU A 120 32.45 -7.13 -24.89
C GLU A 120 31.34 -6.09 -25.11
N ASP A 121 31.29 -5.55 -26.33
CA ASP A 121 30.34 -4.51 -26.79
C ASP A 121 28.91 -5.08 -26.96
N ALA A 122 28.32 -5.63 -25.90
CA ALA A 122 26.91 -6.02 -25.90
C ALA A 122 26.02 -4.79 -25.61
N LYS A 123 25.73 -4.00 -26.65
CA LYS A 123 24.92 -2.77 -26.56
C LYS A 123 23.42 -2.99 -26.34
N SER A 124 22.93 -4.23 -26.39
CA SER A 124 21.51 -4.54 -26.25
C SER A 124 21.28 -5.86 -25.50
N VAL A 125 20.16 -5.92 -24.77
CA VAL A 125 19.65 -7.12 -24.11
C VAL A 125 18.83 -8.01 -25.05
N GLU A 126 18.75 -7.69 -26.35
CA GLU A 126 17.93 -8.41 -27.34
C GLU A 126 18.66 -9.57 -28.04
N GLY A 127 19.84 -9.97 -27.56
CA GLY A 127 20.60 -11.06 -28.15
C GLY A 127 19.91 -12.43 -28.03
N GLU A 128 20.04 -13.26 -29.07
CA GLU A 128 19.67 -14.69 -29.04
C GLU A 128 20.66 -15.50 -28.19
N PHE A 129 20.18 -16.56 -27.54
CA PHE A 129 21.05 -17.49 -26.80
C PHE A 129 21.82 -18.40 -27.77
N GLU A 130 23.16 -18.29 -27.82
CA GLU A 130 24.02 -19.09 -28.71
C GLU A 130 24.69 -20.28 -28.01
N GLY A 131 24.23 -20.65 -26.81
CA GLY A 131 24.76 -21.79 -26.07
C GLY A 131 25.75 -21.43 -24.96
N ILE A 132 26.14 -22.46 -24.22
CA ILE A 132 27.02 -22.39 -23.04
C ILE A 132 28.47 -22.23 -23.52
N GLY A 133 29.18 -21.20 -23.03
CA GLY A 133 30.64 -21.05 -23.23
C GLY A 133 31.07 -19.97 -24.22
N LYS A 134 30.14 -19.30 -24.92
CA LYS A 134 30.47 -18.07 -25.66
C LYS A 134 30.51 -16.89 -24.69
N ARG A 135 31.62 -16.16 -24.73
CA ARG A 135 31.87 -14.99 -23.87
C ARG A 135 30.88 -13.84 -24.25
N GLY A 136 30.59 -12.93 -23.31
CA GLY A 136 29.69 -11.76 -23.51
C GLY A 136 28.19 -11.92 -23.29
N LYS A 137 27.63 -13.13 -23.43
CA LYS A 137 26.17 -13.32 -23.27
C LYS A 137 25.69 -13.52 -21.83
N ALA A 138 26.62 -13.70 -20.90
CA ALA A 138 26.31 -13.92 -19.49
C ALA A 138 25.63 -12.69 -18.85
N CYS A 139 26.08 -11.48 -19.19
CA CYS A 139 25.46 -10.23 -18.75
C CYS A 139 24.02 -10.10 -19.24
N VAL A 140 23.78 -10.37 -20.53
CA VAL A 140 22.45 -10.32 -21.14
C VAL A 140 21.51 -11.36 -20.53
N GLN A 141 21.99 -12.59 -20.36
CA GLN A 141 21.22 -13.66 -19.72
C GLN A 141 20.87 -13.31 -18.27
N LEU A 142 21.82 -12.79 -17.49
CA LEU A 142 21.59 -12.37 -16.11
C LEU A 142 20.53 -11.26 -16.05
N ALA A 143 20.72 -10.19 -16.82
CA ALA A 143 19.79 -9.07 -16.86
C ALA A 143 18.37 -9.51 -17.24
N ARG A 144 18.25 -10.39 -18.25
CA ARG A 144 16.95 -10.92 -18.70
C ARG A 144 16.25 -11.77 -17.64
N ILE A 145 16.99 -12.61 -16.91
CA ILE A 145 16.41 -13.41 -15.81
C ILE A 145 15.97 -12.50 -14.66
N LEU A 146 16.79 -11.52 -14.29
CA LEU A 146 16.46 -10.56 -13.23
C LEU A 146 15.18 -9.78 -13.59
N GLN A 147 15.08 -9.26 -14.83
CA GLN A 147 13.87 -8.57 -15.32
C GLN A 147 12.64 -9.48 -15.32
N TYR A 148 12.79 -10.74 -15.73
CA TYR A 148 11.69 -11.70 -15.73
C TYR A 148 11.17 -11.98 -14.30
N LEU A 149 12.10 -12.09 -13.34
CA LEU A 149 11.77 -12.31 -11.94
C LEU A 149 11.12 -11.08 -11.30
N GLU A 150 11.63 -9.89 -11.57
CA GLU A 150 11.08 -8.62 -11.06
C GLU A 150 9.66 -8.38 -11.60
N CYS A 151 9.40 -8.75 -12.86
CA CYS A 151 8.09 -8.56 -13.49
C CYS A 151 6.97 -9.40 -12.83
N PRO A 152 5.82 -8.79 -12.46
CA PRO A 152 4.65 -9.50 -11.93
C PRO A 152 4.12 -10.58 -12.87
N GLN A 153 3.65 -11.70 -12.29
CA GLN A 153 3.26 -12.89 -13.05
C GLN A 153 2.22 -12.61 -14.16
N TYR A 154 1.26 -11.72 -13.92
CA TYR A 154 0.19 -11.40 -14.89
C TYR A 154 0.68 -10.55 -16.08
N LEU A 155 1.87 -9.94 -15.99
CA LEU A 155 2.46 -9.13 -17.05
C LEU A 155 3.51 -9.87 -17.88
N ARG A 156 4.07 -10.96 -17.36
CA ARG A 156 5.17 -11.70 -18.01
C ARG A 156 4.87 -12.11 -19.45
N LYS A 157 3.63 -12.51 -19.75
CA LYS A 157 3.22 -12.89 -21.11
C LYS A 157 3.23 -11.73 -22.11
N SER A 158 3.10 -10.49 -21.62
CA SER A 158 3.07 -9.29 -22.45
C SER A 158 4.47 -8.78 -22.76
N PHE A 159 5.41 -8.90 -21.81
CA PHE A 159 6.77 -8.37 -21.94
C PHE A 159 7.80 -9.41 -22.39
N PHE A 160 7.64 -10.68 -22.02
CA PHE A 160 8.64 -11.72 -22.25
C PHE A 160 8.13 -12.76 -23.26
N PRO A 161 8.61 -12.73 -24.51
CA PRO A 161 8.41 -13.84 -25.43
C PRO A 161 9.11 -15.10 -24.90
N LYS A 162 8.70 -16.26 -25.42
CA LYS A 162 9.38 -17.52 -25.09
C LYS A 162 10.83 -17.45 -25.56
N HIS A 163 11.78 -17.50 -24.62
CA HIS A 163 13.20 -17.42 -24.91
C HIS A 163 13.95 -18.56 -24.21
N GLY A 164 15.01 -19.09 -24.85
CA GLY A 164 15.81 -20.20 -24.31
C GLY A 164 16.45 -19.91 -22.95
N ASP A 165 16.86 -18.67 -22.71
CA ASP A 165 17.38 -18.21 -21.41
C ASP A 165 16.39 -18.37 -20.25
N LEU A 166 15.09 -18.33 -20.54
CA LEU A 166 14.02 -18.40 -19.56
C LEU A 166 13.41 -19.80 -19.45
N GLN A 167 13.97 -20.80 -20.14
CA GLN A 167 13.39 -22.15 -20.17
C GLN A 167 13.28 -22.80 -18.78
N PHE A 168 14.23 -22.50 -17.89
CA PHE A 168 14.26 -22.99 -16.52
C PHE A 168 13.73 -21.98 -15.50
N ALA A 169 13.08 -20.90 -15.93
CA ALA A 169 12.57 -19.89 -15.01
C ALA A 169 11.50 -20.44 -14.04
N GLY A 170 10.84 -21.55 -14.39
CA GLY A 170 9.90 -22.26 -13.51
C GLY A 170 10.56 -22.98 -12.32
N LEU A 171 11.89 -23.16 -12.33
CA LEU A 171 12.64 -23.72 -11.20
C LEU A 171 12.87 -22.68 -10.10
N LEU A 172 12.77 -21.39 -10.44
CA LEU A 172 13.14 -20.31 -9.55
C LEU A 172 12.12 -20.16 -8.42
N ASN A 173 12.64 -19.91 -7.21
CA ASN A 173 11.79 -19.52 -6.09
C ASN A 173 11.15 -18.15 -6.40
N PRO A 174 9.86 -17.96 -6.09
CA PRO A 174 9.21 -16.66 -6.26
C PRO A 174 9.88 -15.59 -5.39
N LEU A 175 9.87 -14.34 -5.86
CA LEU A 175 10.37 -13.20 -5.10
C LEU A 175 9.37 -12.73 -4.03
N ASP A 176 8.07 -12.94 -4.26
CA ASP A 176 6.95 -12.55 -3.38
C ASP A 176 7.08 -11.08 -2.88
N SER A 177 7.50 -10.18 -3.77
CA SER A 177 7.60 -8.74 -3.50
C SER A 177 6.22 -8.07 -3.49
N PRO A 178 6.05 -6.88 -2.88
CA PRO A 178 4.74 -6.23 -2.73
C PRO A 178 3.98 -5.96 -4.03
N HIS A 179 4.66 -5.87 -5.18
CA HIS A 179 4.02 -5.70 -6.49
C HIS A 179 3.63 -7.03 -7.17
N HIS A 180 3.98 -8.19 -6.59
CA HIS A 180 3.61 -9.53 -7.06
C HIS A 180 2.27 -10.00 -6.49
N MET A 181 1.26 -9.13 -6.61
CA MET A 181 -0.03 -9.35 -5.99
C MET A 181 -0.86 -10.42 -6.69
N ARG A 182 -1.69 -11.11 -5.91
CA ARG A 182 -2.73 -11.99 -6.46
C ARG A 182 -3.89 -11.18 -7.03
N VAL A 183 -4.75 -11.85 -7.79
CA VAL A 183 -5.90 -11.21 -8.48
C VAL A 183 -6.92 -10.63 -7.49
N ASP A 184 -7.13 -11.30 -6.36
CA ASP A 184 -8.15 -10.99 -5.37
C ASP A 184 -7.63 -10.11 -4.22
N GLU A 185 -6.40 -9.62 -4.32
CA GLU A 185 -5.75 -8.85 -3.26
C GLU A 185 -6.01 -7.35 -3.45
N ASP A 186 -6.35 -6.62 -2.40
CA ASP A 186 -6.51 -5.16 -2.51
C ASP A 186 -5.17 -4.48 -2.27
N SER A 187 -4.81 -3.53 -3.16
CA SER A 187 -3.57 -2.75 -3.07
C SER A 187 -3.81 -1.34 -3.56
N GLU A 188 -3.17 -0.37 -2.92
CA GLU A 188 -3.20 1.05 -3.34
C GLU A 188 -2.52 1.25 -4.70
N TYR A 189 -1.41 0.54 -4.93
CA TYR A 189 -0.64 0.59 -6.17
C TYR A 189 -0.55 -0.79 -6.82
N ARG A 190 -0.64 -0.83 -8.15
CA ARG A 190 -0.49 -2.05 -8.95
C ARG A 190 0.21 -1.74 -10.26
N GLU A 191 1.11 -2.63 -10.64
CA GLU A 191 1.75 -2.59 -11.96
C GLU A 191 0.75 -2.91 -13.07
N GLY A 192 0.97 -2.33 -14.23
CA GLY A 192 0.05 -2.53 -15.35
C GLY A 192 0.65 -2.23 -16.71
N VAL A 193 0.13 -2.91 -17.73
CA VAL A 193 0.48 -2.67 -19.13
C VAL A 193 -0.67 -2.00 -19.86
N VAL A 194 -0.39 -0.93 -20.60
CA VAL A 194 -1.39 -0.25 -21.44
C VAL A 194 -1.77 -1.17 -22.60
N LEU A 195 -3.07 -1.38 -22.78
CA LEU A 195 -3.61 -2.22 -23.84
C LEU A 195 -3.77 -1.41 -25.13
N ASP A 196 -3.43 -2.04 -26.26
CA ASP A 196 -3.73 -1.51 -27.58
C ASP A 196 -5.22 -1.68 -27.91
N ARG A 197 -6.04 -0.84 -27.26
CA ARG A 197 -7.46 -0.73 -27.54
C ARG A 197 -7.76 0.67 -28.08
N PRO A 198 -8.50 0.79 -29.19
CA PRO A 198 -8.87 2.08 -29.73
C PRO A 198 -9.75 2.84 -28.72
N SER A 199 -9.24 3.99 -28.28
CA SER A 199 -9.90 4.92 -27.37
C SER A 199 -10.17 6.24 -28.09
N LYS A 200 -11.29 6.89 -27.79
CA LYS A 200 -11.55 8.23 -28.31
C LYS A 200 -10.57 9.22 -27.67
N PRO A 201 -10.06 10.22 -28.42
CA PRO A 201 -9.23 11.26 -27.84
C PRO A 201 -9.90 11.88 -26.61
N GLY A 202 -9.17 11.94 -25.49
CA GLY A 202 -9.68 12.47 -24.21
C GLY A 202 -10.41 11.47 -23.30
N ARG A 203 -10.60 10.20 -23.70
CA ARG A 203 -11.20 9.16 -22.83
C ARG A 203 -10.20 8.30 -22.06
N GLY A 204 -8.91 8.63 -22.12
CA GLY A 204 -7.86 7.89 -21.43
C GLY A 204 -7.51 6.55 -22.10
N SER A 205 -6.82 5.69 -21.36
CA SER A 205 -6.27 4.42 -21.84
C SER A 205 -6.75 3.26 -20.98
N PHE A 206 -6.86 2.07 -21.58
CA PHE A 206 -7.15 0.84 -20.84
C PHE A 206 -5.85 0.19 -20.38
N VAL A 207 -5.76 -0.21 -19.13
CA VAL A 207 -4.58 -0.83 -18.54
C VAL A 207 -4.95 -2.21 -17.99
N ASN A 208 -4.09 -3.20 -18.19
CA ASN A 208 -4.20 -4.50 -17.56
C ASN A 208 -3.35 -4.54 -16.29
N CYS A 209 -3.98 -4.48 -15.12
CA CYS A 209 -3.34 -4.53 -13.80
C CYS A 209 -3.56 -5.87 -13.07
N GLY A 210 -3.86 -6.96 -13.81
CA GLY A 210 -4.03 -8.29 -13.23
C GLY A 210 -5.33 -8.50 -12.42
N MET A 211 -6.31 -7.61 -12.56
CA MET A 211 -7.61 -7.70 -11.87
C MET A 211 -8.65 -8.47 -12.71
N LYS A 212 -9.68 -9.00 -12.03
CA LYS A 212 -10.88 -9.51 -12.71
C LYS A 212 -11.60 -8.35 -13.41
N LYS A 213 -12.05 -8.58 -14.64
CA LYS A 213 -12.85 -7.63 -15.42
C LYS A 213 -14.32 -7.79 -15.14
#